data_AF-A0AAV2DCA7-F1
#
_entry.id   AF-A0AAV2DCA7-F1
#
_cell.length_a   1.000
_cell.length_b   1.000
_cell.length_c   1.000
_cell.angle_alpha   90.00
_cell.angle_beta   90.00
_cell.angle_gamma   90.00
#
_symmetry.space_group_name_H-M   'P 1'
#
loop_
_entity.id
_entity.type
_entity.pdbx_description
1 polymer ?
#
loop_
_entity_poly.entity_id
_entity_poly.type
_entity_poly.pdbx_seq_one_letter_code
_entity_poly.pdbx_strand_id
1 'polypeptide(L)'
;MWKQHETYYDLLATVWNSHGQGPIIQQVLNILKKLKLALKSLNREEFSDISGRIKQSEQDMKEKQINALRDPFEESFEAMKQSATIYQRYKCAEESFYW
;
A
#
# COMPACT_ATOMS: atom_id res chain seq x y z
N MET A 1 -6.40 -2.05 2.72
CA MET A 1 -5.66 -1.11 1.85
C MET A 1 -4.92 0.01 2.61
N TRP A 2 -5.56 1.10 3.06
CA TRP A 2 -4.81 2.25 3.61
C TRP A 2 -4.09 1.99 4.94
N LYS A 3 -4.69 1.20 5.85
CA LYS A 3 -4.09 0.86 7.16
C LYS A 3 -2.78 0.04 7.06
N GLN A 4 -2.47 -0.50 5.88
CA GLN A 4 -1.24 -1.25 5.62
C GLN A 4 -0.09 -0.35 5.14
N HIS A 5 -0.37 0.93 4.85
CA HIS A 5 0.66 1.88 4.47
C HIS A 5 1.38 2.41 5.71
N GLU A 6 2.70 2.49 5.63
CA GLU A 6 3.61 2.79 6.74
C GLU A 6 3.29 4.14 7.38
N THR A 7 2.95 5.13 6.56
CA THR A 7 2.65 6.51 6.99
C THR A 7 1.16 6.76 7.30
N TYR A 8 0.30 5.74 7.20
CA TYR A 8 -1.14 5.93 7.34
C TYR A 8 -1.54 6.54 8.69
N TYR A 9 -0.97 6.02 9.77
CA TYR A 9 -1.29 6.48 11.13
C TYR A 9 -0.75 7.90 11.39
N ASP A 10 0.43 8.23 10.86
CA ASP A 10 1.01 9.58 10.96
C ASP A 10 0.18 10.61 10.19
N LEU A 11 -0.28 10.24 9.00
CA LEU A 11 -1.15 11.09 8.18
C LEU A 11 -2.51 11.30 8.84
N LEU A 12 -3.09 10.25 9.42
CA LEU A 12 -4.32 10.33 10.19
C LEU A 12 -4.16 11.28 11.39
N ALA A 13 -3.10 11.11 12.18
CA ALA A 13 -2.82 11.94 13.34
C ALA A 13 -2.61 13.41 12.96
N THR A 14 -1.87 13.68 11.89
CA THR A 14 -1.62 15.04 11.38
C THR A 14 -2.92 15.73 10.96
N VAL A 15 -3.78 15.02 10.23
CA VAL A 15 -5.06 15.57 9.76
C VAL A 15 -6.03 15.74 10.93
N TRP A 16 -6.10 14.77 11.84
CA TRP A 16 -7.00 14.77 12.99
C TRP A 16 -6.67 15.88 13.99
N ASN A 17 -5.39 16.11 14.27
CA ASN A 17 -4.91 17.13 15.19
C ASN A 17 -4.86 18.54 14.56
N SER A 18 -5.22 18.68 13.27
CA SER A 18 -5.34 19.98 12.60
C SER A 18 -6.64 20.69 12.99
N HIS A 19 -6.81 20.99 14.28
CA HIS A 19 -7.96 21.73 14.80
C HIS A 19 -7.90 23.20 14.35
N GLY A 20 -9.06 23.74 14.01
CA GLY A 20 -9.26 25.14 13.64
C GLY A 20 -10.43 25.74 14.41
N GLN A 21 -10.58 27.06 14.37
CA GLN A 21 -11.68 27.73 15.08
C GLN A 21 -13.03 27.49 14.39
N GLY A 22 -14.09 27.26 15.17
CA GLY A 22 -15.47 27.11 14.66
C GLY A 22 -16.28 25.99 15.35
N PRO A 23 -17.56 25.78 14.97
CA PRO A 23 -18.39 24.72 15.52
C PRO A 23 -17.80 23.32 15.27
N ILE A 24 -17.92 22.40 16.24
CA ILE A 24 -17.32 21.06 16.19
C ILE A 24 -17.67 20.31 14.90
N ILE A 25 -18.93 20.41 14.44
CA ILE A 25 -19.39 19.78 13.19
C ILE A 25 -18.61 20.32 11.98
N GLN A 26 -18.35 21.62 11.92
CA GLN A 26 -17.59 22.25 10.84
C GLN A 26 -16.12 21.79 10.86
N GLN A 27 -15.54 21.66 12.06
CA GLN A 27 -14.18 21.14 12.23
C GLN A 27 -14.07 19.69 11.74
N VAL A 28 -15.01 18.82 12.15
CA VAL A 28 -15.06 17.41 11.70
C VAL A 28 -15.21 17.33 10.18
N LEU A 29 -16.11 18.12 9.57
CA LEU A 29 -16.27 18.15 8.12
C LEU A 29 -14.98 18.58 7.39
N ASN A 30 -14.25 19.54 7.94
CA ASN A 30 -12.98 20.00 7.37
C ASN A 30 -11.89 18.93 7.50
N ILE A 31 -11.80 18.24 8.63
CA ILE A 31 -10.91 17.09 8.85
C ILE A 31 -11.21 15.99 7.83
N LEU A 32 -12.49 15.63 7.65
CA LEU A 32 -12.91 14.62 6.68
C LEU A 32 -12.59 15.02 5.23
N LYS A 33 -12.75 16.30 4.87
CA LYS A 33 -12.36 16.81 3.55
C LYS A 33 -10.86 16.69 3.31
N LYS A 34 -10.04 17.09 4.28
CA LYS A 34 -8.57 16.95 4.20
C LYS A 34 -8.16 15.49 4.09
N LEU A 35 -8.76 14.63 4.91
CA LEU A 35 -8.50 13.19 4.88
C LEU A 35 -8.88 12.59 3.53
N LYS A 36 -10.03 12.94 2.96
CA LYS A 36 -10.45 12.49 1.64
C LYS A 36 -9.44 12.86 0.55
N LEU A 37 -8.92 14.08 0.57
CA LEU A 37 -7.91 14.53 -0.41
C LEU A 37 -6.60 13.77 -0.24
N ALA A 38 -6.12 13.63 0.99
CA ALA A 38 -4.89 12.92 1.30
C ALA A 38 -4.97 11.43 0.90
N LEU A 39 -6.08 10.77 1.22
CA LEU A 39 -6.33 9.38 0.83
C LEU A 39 -6.46 9.22 -0.69
N LYS A 40 -7.01 10.22 -1.41
CA LYS A 40 -7.02 10.22 -2.88
C LYS A 40 -5.61 10.33 -3.48
N SER A 41 -4.74 11.16 -2.90
CA SER A 41 -3.34 11.27 -3.34
C SER A 41 -2.63 9.95 -3.12
N LEU A 42 -2.76 9.38 -1.92
CA LEU A 42 -2.18 8.08 -1.57
C LEU A 42 -2.67 6.97 -2.52
N ASN A 43 -3.97 6.93 -2.85
CA ASN A 43 -4.49 5.97 -3.81
C ASN A 43 -3.88 6.15 -5.21
N ARG A 44 -3.66 7.39 -5.63
CA ARG A 44 -3.09 7.68 -6.94
C ARG A 44 -1.60 7.33 -6.99
N GLU A 45 -0.85 7.55 -5.93
CA GLU A 45 0.60 7.32 -5.91
C GLU A 45 0.92 5.82 -5.74
N GLU A 46 0.19 5.15 -4.86
CA GLU A 46 0.51 3.77 -4.46
C GLU A 46 -0.31 2.72 -5.22
N PHE A 47 -1.51 3.08 -5.69
CA PHE A 47 -2.49 2.09 -6.15
C PHE A 47 -3.11 2.39 -7.52
N SER A 48 -2.66 3.42 -8.24
CA SER A 48 -3.25 3.81 -9.54
C SER A 48 -3.09 2.75 -10.64
N ASP A 49 -2.03 1.94 -10.57
CA ASP A 49 -1.77 0.83 -11.48
C ASP A 49 -1.53 -0.46 -10.70
N ILE A 50 -2.43 -0.74 -9.74
CA ILE A 50 -2.27 -1.90 -8.87
C ILE A 50 -2.27 -3.22 -9.66
N SER A 51 -3.10 -3.34 -10.70
CA SER A 51 -3.13 -4.55 -11.54
C SER A 51 -1.85 -4.71 -12.38
N GLY A 52 -1.25 -3.62 -12.87
CA GLY A 52 0.07 -3.66 -13.52
C GLY A 52 1.18 -4.06 -12.56
N ARG A 53 1.21 -3.47 -11.36
CA ARG A 53 2.17 -3.82 -10.29
C ARG A 53 2.04 -5.27 -9.83
N ILE A 54 0.82 -5.81 -9.77
CA ILE A 54 0.59 -7.24 -9.48
C ILE A 54 1.22 -8.11 -10.55
N LYS A 55 0.92 -7.87 -11.82
CA LYS A 55 1.48 -8.66 -12.93
C LYS A 55 3.01 -8.64 -12.93
N GLN A 56 3.60 -7.46 -12.71
CA GLN A 56 5.05 -7.33 -12.61
C GLN A 56 5.60 -8.12 -11.41
N SER A 57 5.02 -7.95 -10.23
CA SER A 57 5.47 -8.67 -9.02
C SER A 57 5.28 -10.19 -9.10
N GLU A 58 4.26 -10.66 -9.84
CA GLU A 58 4.04 -12.07 -10.12
C GLU A 58 5.13 -12.62 -11.03
N GLN A 59 5.50 -11.87 -12.08
CA GLN A 59 6.58 -12.25 -12.98
C GLN A 59 7.92 -12.29 -12.23
N ASP A 60 8.26 -11.24 -11.49
CA ASP A 60 9.48 -11.17 -10.68
C ASP A 60 9.57 -12.33 -9.67
N MET A 61 8.45 -12.68 -9.04
CA MET A 61 8.39 -13.81 -8.11
C MET A 61 8.68 -15.14 -8.84
N LYS A 62 8.07 -15.37 -10.00
CA LYS A 62 8.31 -16.57 -10.81
C LYS A 62 9.76 -16.67 -11.27
N GLU A 63 10.36 -15.57 -11.71
CA GLU A 63 11.76 -15.52 -12.11
C GLU A 63 12.69 -15.86 -10.95
N LYS A 64 12.44 -15.29 -9.76
CA LYS A 64 13.22 -15.61 -8.55
C LYS A 64 13.02 -17.04 -8.06
N GLN A 65 11.83 -17.61 -8.22
CA GLN A 65 11.58 -19.04 -7.98
C GLN A 65 12.41 -19.92 -8.91
N ILE A 66 12.42 -19.62 -10.21
CA ILE A 66 13.23 -20.36 -11.19
C ILE A 66 14.72 -20.25 -10.85
N ASN A 67 15.17 -19.05 -10.48
CA ASN A 67 16.58 -18.84 -10.10
C ASN A 67 16.95 -19.64 -8.85
N ALA A 68 16.12 -19.65 -7.80
CA ALA A 68 16.37 -20.43 -6.60
C ALA A 68 16.38 -21.95 -6.86
N LEU A 69 15.56 -22.43 -7.80
CA LEU A 69 15.57 -23.84 -8.22
C LEU A 69 16.82 -24.20 -9.04
N ARG A 70 17.32 -23.25 -9.84
CA ARG A 70 18.50 -23.45 -10.68
C ARG A 70 19.81 -23.32 -9.88
N ASP A 71 19.82 -22.42 -8.91
CA ASP A 71 20.99 -22.06 -8.13
C ASP A 71 20.65 -21.92 -6.64
N PRO A 72 20.55 -23.05 -5.90
CA PRO A 72 19.96 -23.10 -4.57
C PRO A 72 20.92 -22.63 -3.47
N PHE A 73 21.24 -21.33 -3.47
CA PHE A 73 21.94 -20.64 -2.39
C PHE A 73 20.96 -19.96 -1.44
N GLU A 74 21.37 -19.71 -0.19
CA GLU A 74 20.56 -19.04 0.82
C GLU A 74 20.02 -17.68 0.32
N GLU A 75 20.86 -16.92 -0.38
CA GLU A 75 20.51 -15.61 -0.95
C GLU A 75 19.41 -15.73 -2.01
N SER A 76 19.40 -16.82 -2.79
CA SER A 76 18.39 -17.08 -3.82
C SER A 76 17.02 -17.36 -3.20
N PHE A 77 16.98 -18.12 -2.10
CA PHE A 77 15.76 -18.42 -1.36
C PHE A 77 15.23 -17.18 -0.62
N GLU A 78 16.11 -16.36 -0.04
CA GLU A 78 15.71 -15.10 0.59
C GLU A 78 15.18 -14.10 -0.44
N ALA A 79 15.80 -13.98 -1.61
CA ALA A 79 15.28 -13.17 -2.70
C ALA A 79 13.89 -13.64 -3.17
N MET A 80 13.69 -14.96 -3.31
CA MET A 80 12.38 -15.56 -3.62
C MET A 80 11.34 -15.20 -2.55
N LYS A 81 11.65 -15.38 -1.27
CA LYS A 81 10.75 -15.10 -0.15
C LYS A 81 10.35 -13.63 -0.06
N GLN A 82 11.30 -12.72 -0.27
CA GLN A 82 11.02 -11.28 -0.34
C GLN A 82 10.07 -10.96 -1.49
N SER A 83 10.32 -11.51 -2.69
CA SER A 83 9.43 -11.27 -3.84
C SER A 83 8.02 -11.82 -3.65
N ALA A 84 7.88 -12.99 -3.00
CA ALA A 84 6.58 -13.55 -2.67
C ALA A 84 5.80 -12.67 -1.69
N THR A 85 6.49 -12.07 -0.71
CA THR A 85 5.88 -11.13 0.25
C THR A 85 5.37 -9.87 -0.45
N ILE A 86 6.14 -9.33 -1.41
CA ILE A 86 5.74 -8.16 -2.20
C ILE A 86 4.52 -8.48 -3.07
N TYR A 87 4.53 -9.60 -3.78
CA TYR A 87 3.38 -10.06 -4.58
C TYR A 87 2.12 -10.20 -3.71
N GLN A 88 2.25 -10.85 -2.55
CA GLN A 88 1.13 -11.03 -1.62
C GLN A 88 0.58 -9.69 -1.11
N ARG A 89 1.46 -8.72 -0.81
CA ARG A 89 1.06 -7.37 -0.40
C ARG A 89 0.20 -6.70 -1.47
N TYR A 90 0.62 -6.74 -2.74
CA TYR A 90 -0.14 -6.15 -3.83
C TYR A 90 -1.47 -6.87 -4.05
N LYS A 91 -1.48 -8.21 -3.98
CA LYS A 91 -2.69 -9.01 -4.12
C LYS A 91 -3.74 -8.68 -3.05
N CYS A 92 -3.34 -8.61 -1.77
CA CYS A 92 -4.25 -8.21 -0.69
C CYS A 92 -4.74 -6.76 -0.83
N ALA A 93 -3.91 -5.87 -1.39
CA ALA A 93 -4.32 -4.50 -1.66
C ALA A 93 -5.38 -4.45 -2.79
N GLU A 94 -5.24 -5.25 -3.86
CA GLU A 94 -6.22 -5.33 -4.95
C GLU A 94 -7.55 -5.92 -4.48
N GLU A 95 -7.50 -7.00 -3.69
CA GLU A 95 -8.68 -7.57 -3.05
C GLU A 95 -9.42 -6.52 -2.21
N SER A 96 -8.69 -5.70 -1.44
CA SER A 96 -9.27 -4.60 -0.65
C SER A 96 -9.75 -3.40 -1.48
N PHE A 97 -9.38 -3.30 -2.75
CA PHE A 97 -9.79 -2.20 -3.63
C PHE A 97 -11.12 -2.48 -4.31
N TYR A 98 -11.35 -3.74 -4.68
CA TYR A 98 -12.55 -4.17 -5.39
C TYR A 98 -13.63 -4.76 -4.48
N TRP A 99 -13.29 -5.17 -3.26
CA TRP A 99 -14.19 -5.75 -2.26
C TRP A 99 -14.10 -5.03 -0.92
#